data_AF-A0A2E7UM85-F1
#
_entry.id   AF-A0A2E7UM85-F1
#
_cell.length_a   1.000
_cell.length_b   1.000
_cell.length_c   1.000
_cell.angle_alpha   90.00
_cell.angle_beta   90.00
_cell.angle_gamma   90.00
#
_symmetry.space_group_name_H-M   'P 1'
#
loop_
_entity.id
_entity.type
_entity.pdbx_description
1 polymer ?
#
loop_
_entity_poly.entity_id
_entity_poly.type
_entity_poly.pdbx_seq_one_letter_code
_entity_poly.pdbx_strand_id
1 'polypeptide(L)'
;MVPHAEYPFAIDPEQGWLSSANNDPAGHSLDDILENDDWYIGGPWNDGARQHRITERLTELAGSADLESMAELQGDHHSPFGQYLAPHMVETLAEVRAWSESDGATTEAERRAVELYRTDAVRFLEVEERLLMWMNRGFMARSGVVTSYHTPAEDDGRDAVATTIFNAWKGWLVHRALDDEAIGRVWRTSGNTSRLRTLGLMFEGRGADNPSGLASWNPATEESAYWDVLDSEVIETSHEVVLASLLDALELLESEPTGPGEGGFGTSDMDQWLWGLRHTVRFDSVLSEFLGDSGSFSILTDQFSITPDVIPLAEGLTPDDPRYGLEGFPRPGDTESVDAANFGFNRDRFTYGSGPVFRMVFALGPDGVDGLNILPGGQSALTDSPYFADQAAAWLGNDAWPLRFTVAEVVAGATGREVLLPASGETCGQQFE
;
A
#
# COMPACT_ATOMS: atom_id res chain seq x y z
N MET A 1 26.08 -17.14 19.24
CA MET A 1 25.31 -17.78 18.15
C MET A 1 24.22 -18.59 18.81
N VAL A 2 22.98 -18.44 18.36
CA VAL A 2 21.84 -19.20 18.85
C VAL A 2 21.98 -20.66 18.39
N PRO A 3 21.80 -21.67 19.27
CA PRO A 3 21.79 -23.07 18.86
C PRO A 3 20.66 -23.35 17.86
N HIS A 4 20.93 -24.16 16.82
CA HIS A 4 19.93 -24.46 15.78
C HIS A 4 18.62 -25.03 16.34
N ALA A 5 18.69 -25.85 17.39
CA ALA A 5 17.50 -26.43 18.03
C ALA A 5 16.65 -25.42 18.81
N GLU A 6 17.19 -24.22 19.07
CA GLU A 6 16.54 -23.15 19.83
C GLU A 6 16.10 -21.99 18.93
N TYR A 7 16.42 -22.04 17.63
CA TYR A 7 15.92 -21.08 16.66
C TYR A 7 14.42 -21.33 16.41
N PRO A 8 13.56 -20.30 16.31
CA PRO A 8 12.12 -20.52 16.10
C PRO A 8 11.82 -21.31 14.83
N PHE A 9 11.00 -22.36 14.96
CA PHE A 9 10.46 -23.14 13.85
C PHE A 9 9.11 -23.75 14.24
N ALA A 10 8.32 -24.10 13.23
CA ALA A 10 7.10 -24.88 13.38
C ALA A 10 7.01 -25.90 12.24
N ILE A 11 6.53 -27.11 12.56
CA ILE A 11 6.28 -28.20 11.61
C ILE A 11 4.87 -28.70 11.90
N ASP A 12 4.04 -28.79 10.87
CA ASP A 12 2.64 -29.25 10.94
C ASP A 12 1.86 -28.65 12.14
N PRO A 13 1.78 -27.30 12.25
CA PRO A 13 1.06 -26.67 13.35
C PRO A 13 -0.44 -27.02 13.32
N GLU A 14 -1.09 -27.07 14.48
CA GLU A 14 -2.49 -27.47 14.61
C GLU A 14 -3.45 -26.60 13.76
N GLN A 15 -3.15 -25.31 13.61
CA GLN A 15 -3.94 -24.40 12.77
C GLN A 15 -3.87 -24.71 11.26
N GLY A 16 -2.95 -25.59 10.84
CA GLY A 16 -2.84 -26.05 9.44
C GLY A 16 -2.17 -25.08 8.48
N TRP A 17 -1.63 -23.95 8.95
CA TRP A 17 -0.93 -22.97 8.11
C TRP A 17 0.23 -22.30 8.85
N LEU A 18 1.18 -21.79 8.06
CA LEU A 18 2.27 -20.91 8.48
C LEU A 18 2.33 -19.72 7.53
N SER A 19 2.65 -18.54 8.05
CA SER A 19 2.82 -17.34 7.25
C SER A 19 3.92 -16.46 7.83
N SER A 20 4.56 -15.69 6.95
CA SER A 20 5.50 -14.65 7.32
C SER A 20 5.44 -13.53 6.29
N ALA A 21 5.40 -12.30 6.79
CA ALA A 21 5.39 -11.08 5.99
C ALA A 21 6.34 -10.03 6.59
N ASN A 22 7.57 -10.45 6.90
CA ASN A 22 8.61 -9.64 7.57
C ASN A 22 8.27 -9.24 9.02
N ASN A 23 7.21 -9.81 9.59
CA ASN A 23 6.87 -9.70 11.00
C ASN A 23 7.81 -10.51 11.88
N ASP A 24 7.70 -10.27 13.19
CA ASP A 24 8.31 -11.08 14.23
C ASP A 24 7.99 -12.58 14.01
N PRO A 25 9.01 -13.45 13.86
CA PRO A 25 8.81 -14.87 13.61
C PRO A 25 8.32 -15.67 14.82
N ALA A 26 8.40 -15.12 16.05
CA ALA A 26 8.15 -15.87 17.28
C ALA A 26 7.43 -15.08 18.38
N GLY A 27 7.13 -13.81 18.16
CA GLY A 27 6.39 -12.95 19.10
C GLY A 27 7.26 -12.37 20.22
N HIS A 28 8.59 -12.40 20.06
CA HIS A 28 9.60 -11.82 20.95
C HIS A 28 9.43 -10.31 21.18
N SER A 29 8.93 -9.55 20.20
CA SER A 29 8.78 -8.09 20.31
C SER A 29 7.36 -7.64 20.70
N LEU A 30 6.45 -8.56 21.07
CA LEU A 30 5.03 -8.25 21.29
C LEU A 30 4.70 -7.77 22.70
N ASP A 31 5.59 -7.97 23.68
CA ASP A 31 5.36 -7.59 25.08
C ASP A 31 6.13 -6.33 25.52
N ASP A 32 6.79 -5.65 24.56
CA ASP A 32 7.63 -4.47 24.76
C ASP A 32 8.80 -4.69 25.77
N ILE A 33 9.24 -5.94 26.00
CA ILE A 33 10.39 -6.28 26.85
C ILE A 33 11.47 -6.96 26.01
N LEU A 34 12.66 -6.37 25.93
CA LEU A 34 13.74 -6.94 25.12
C LEU A 34 14.56 -8.00 25.87
N GLU A 35 14.57 -7.93 27.20
CA GLU A 35 15.50 -8.67 28.05
C GLU A 35 14.96 -10.00 28.59
N ASN A 36 13.71 -10.36 28.31
CA ASN A 36 13.06 -11.56 28.83
C ASN A 36 13.09 -12.75 27.87
N ASP A 37 13.58 -12.58 26.64
CA ASP A 37 13.84 -13.68 25.72
C ASP A 37 15.18 -14.38 26.01
N ASP A 38 15.18 -15.72 25.92
CA ASP A 38 16.41 -16.52 26.06
C ASP A 38 17.47 -16.17 25.00
N TRP A 39 17.03 -15.71 23.82
CA TRP A 39 17.89 -15.35 22.70
C TRP A 39 17.43 -14.10 21.96
N TYR A 40 18.36 -13.16 21.77
CA TYR A 40 18.18 -12.08 20.80
C TYR A 40 18.45 -12.60 19.37
N ILE A 41 17.41 -12.67 18.54
CA ILE A 41 17.48 -13.21 17.17
C ILE A 41 17.43 -12.13 16.06
N GLY A 42 17.25 -10.87 16.41
CA GLY A 42 17.31 -9.75 15.47
C GLY A 42 16.20 -8.71 15.66
N GLY A 43 16.05 -7.85 14.66
CA GLY A 43 15.12 -6.72 14.63
C GLY A 43 15.76 -5.47 14.00
N PRO A 44 14.98 -4.43 13.68
CA PRO A 44 13.53 -4.32 13.82
C PRO A 44 12.76 -5.22 12.83
N TRP A 45 11.53 -5.59 13.17
CA TRP A 45 10.60 -6.29 12.29
C TRP A 45 9.49 -5.35 11.81
N ASN A 46 8.76 -5.75 10.77
CA ASN A 46 7.54 -5.03 10.38
C ASN A 46 6.45 -5.29 11.43
N ASP A 47 5.71 -4.26 11.85
CA ASP A 47 4.73 -4.36 12.94
C ASP A 47 3.48 -5.19 12.57
N GLY A 48 3.40 -5.70 11.33
CA GLY A 48 2.58 -6.86 11.03
C GLY A 48 1.24 -6.58 10.34
N ALA A 49 1.00 -5.39 9.79
CA ALA A 49 -0.25 -5.09 9.06
C ALA A 49 -0.56 -6.09 7.94
N ARG A 50 0.43 -6.40 7.07
CA ARG A 50 0.29 -7.46 6.05
C ARG A 50 0.10 -8.84 6.67
N GLN A 51 0.86 -9.14 7.72
CA GLN A 51 0.80 -10.42 8.41
C GLN A 51 -0.59 -10.66 9.03
N HIS A 52 -1.20 -9.61 9.60
CA HIS A 52 -2.55 -9.65 10.15
C HIS A 52 -3.54 -10.05 9.07
N ARG A 53 -3.53 -9.33 7.94
CA ARG A 53 -4.42 -9.63 6.81
C ARG A 53 -4.21 -11.03 6.23
N ILE A 54 -2.96 -11.46 6.07
CA ILE A 54 -2.64 -12.83 5.62
C ILE A 54 -3.17 -13.87 6.61
N THR A 55 -3.02 -13.62 7.91
CA THR A 55 -3.50 -14.52 8.97
C THR A 55 -5.02 -14.65 8.97
N GLU A 56 -5.76 -13.54 8.82
CA GLU A 56 -7.22 -13.57 8.67
C GLU A 56 -7.64 -14.46 7.50
N ARG A 57 -7.07 -14.20 6.32
CA ARG A 57 -7.41 -14.94 5.09
C ARG A 57 -7.02 -16.42 5.17
N LEU A 58 -5.85 -16.75 5.72
CA LEU A 58 -5.44 -18.15 5.90
C LEU A 58 -6.32 -18.87 6.93
N THR A 59 -6.82 -18.17 7.94
CA THR A 59 -7.78 -18.72 8.90
C THR A 59 -9.12 -19.03 8.23
N GLU A 60 -9.61 -18.14 7.36
CA GLU A 60 -10.83 -18.36 6.57
C GLU A 60 -10.69 -19.52 5.56
N LEU A 61 -9.50 -19.65 4.96
CA LEU A 61 -9.18 -20.68 3.97
C LEU A 61 -8.70 -22.01 4.60
N ALA A 62 -8.64 -22.10 5.93
CA ALA A 62 -8.08 -23.27 6.61
C ALA A 62 -8.88 -24.54 6.24
N GLY A 63 -8.17 -25.50 5.62
CA GLY A 63 -8.76 -26.77 5.15
C GLY A 63 -9.53 -26.70 3.83
N SER A 64 -9.60 -25.53 3.18
CA SER A 64 -10.27 -25.32 1.89
C SER A 64 -9.39 -24.61 0.85
N ALA A 65 -8.20 -24.14 1.23
CA ALA A 65 -7.27 -23.47 0.32
C ALA A 65 -6.91 -24.32 -0.90
N ASP A 66 -6.85 -23.67 -2.05
CA ASP A 66 -6.45 -24.20 -3.35
C ASP A 66 -5.54 -23.20 -4.09
N LEU A 67 -5.16 -23.50 -5.33
CA LEU A 67 -4.27 -22.63 -6.10
C LEU A 67 -4.87 -21.24 -6.34
N GLU A 68 -6.18 -21.19 -6.61
CA GLU A 68 -6.89 -19.96 -6.97
C GLU A 68 -7.01 -19.05 -5.75
N SER A 69 -7.51 -19.56 -4.62
CA SER A 69 -7.63 -18.78 -3.38
C SER A 69 -6.29 -18.27 -2.84
N MET A 70 -5.20 -19.03 -3.04
CA MET A 70 -3.85 -18.57 -2.67
C MET A 70 -3.29 -17.52 -3.63
N ALA A 71 -3.65 -17.55 -4.92
CA ALA A 71 -3.32 -16.50 -5.87
C ALA A 71 -4.13 -15.22 -5.58
N GLU A 72 -5.43 -15.35 -5.27
CA GLU A 72 -6.27 -14.23 -4.83
C GLU A 72 -5.75 -13.57 -3.55
N LEU A 73 -5.21 -14.34 -2.61
CA LEU A 73 -4.56 -13.81 -1.41
C LEU A 73 -3.37 -12.91 -1.75
N GLN A 74 -2.57 -13.28 -2.75
CA GLN A 74 -1.44 -12.44 -3.21
C GLN A 74 -1.89 -11.13 -3.84
N GLY A 75 -3.12 -11.09 -4.38
CA GLY A 75 -3.80 -9.92 -4.90
C GLY A 75 -4.76 -9.24 -3.91
N ASP A 76 -4.62 -9.43 -2.60
CA ASP A 76 -5.50 -8.77 -1.62
C ASP A 76 -5.16 -7.27 -1.49
N HIS A 77 -6.17 -6.42 -1.71
CA HIS A 77 -6.07 -4.95 -1.72
C HIS A 77 -6.74 -4.28 -0.53
N HIS A 78 -6.99 -5.02 0.56
CA HIS A 78 -7.49 -4.43 1.78
C HIS A 78 -6.52 -3.35 2.30
N SER A 79 -7.04 -2.18 2.67
CA SER A 79 -6.27 -1.07 3.27
C SER A 79 -6.14 -1.27 4.78
N PRO A 80 -4.98 -1.70 5.32
CA PRO A 80 -4.84 -1.89 6.76
C PRO A 80 -4.84 -0.55 7.50
N PHE A 81 -4.29 0.48 6.88
CA PHE A 81 -4.24 1.81 7.47
C PHE A 81 -5.62 2.45 7.41
N GLY A 82 -6.39 2.19 6.35
CA GLY A 82 -7.81 2.54 6.24
C GLY A 82 -8.63 1.94 7.37
N GLN A 83 -8.49 0.63 7.59
CA GLN A 83 -9.16 -0.08 8.67
C GLN A 83 -8.87 0.52 10.04
N TYR A 84 -7.63 0.98 10.27
CA TYR A 84 -7.22 1.52 11.56
C TYR A 84 -7.56 3.00 11.76
N LEU A 85 -7.32 3.86 10.77
CA LEU A 85 -7.40 5.32 10.93
C LEU A 85 -8.71 5.94 10.42
N ALA A 86 -9.36 5.36 9.40
CA ALA A 86 -10.60 5.93 8.86
C ALA A 86 -11.75 6.01 9.87
N PRO A 87 -11.94 5.05 10.80
CA PRO A 87 -12.95 5.16 11.84
C PRO A 87 -12.81 6.45 12.67
N HIS A 88 -11.59 6.82 13.04
CA HIS A 88 -11.34 8.04 13.83
C HIS A 88 -11.70 9.33 13.08
N MET A 89 -11.44 9.38 11.76
CA MET A 89 -11.87 10.52 10.92
C MET A 89 -13.40 10.61 10.86
N VAL A 90 -14.08 9.49 10.63
CA VAL A 90 -15.55 9.44 10.55
C VAL A 90 -16.20 9.80 11.88
N GLU A 91 -15.69 9.26 13.00
CA GLU A 91 -16.15 9.61 14.34
C GLU A 91 -15.99 11.11 14.61
N THR A 92 -14.83 11.68 14.27
CA THR A 92 -14.58 13.12 14.43
C THR A 92 -15.56 13.96 13.61
N LEU A 93 -15.78 13.62 12.34
CA LEU A 93 -16.75 14.33 11.49
C LEU A 93 -18.17 14.28 12.08
N ALA A 94 -18.59 13.10 12.54
CA ALA A 94 -19.91 12.90 13.13
C ALA A 94 -20.09 13.66 14.46
N GLU A 95 -19.08 13.66 15.33
CA GLU A 95 -19.09 14.39 16.61
C GLU A 95 -19.17 15.90 16.39
N VAL A 96 -18.30 16.46 15.54
CA VAL A 96 -18.29 17.90 15.28
C VAL A 96 -19.56 18.34 14.57
N ARG A 97 -20.10 17.54 13.64
CA ARG A 97 -21.43 17.79 13.05
C ARG A 97 -22.50 17.87 14.13
N ALA A 98 -22.55 16.91 15.06
CA ALA A 98 -23.53 16.90 16.15
C ALA A 98 -23.40 18.13 17.07
N TRP A 99 -22.18 18.60 17.34
CA TRP A 99 -21.95 19.86 18.05
C TRP A 99 -22.45 21.06 17.24
N SER A 100 -22.32 21.04 15.92
CA SER A 100 -22.75 22.14 15.06
C SER A 100 -24.28 22.30 14.95
N GLU A 101 -25.04 21.22 15.20
CA GLU A 101 -26.50 21.10 15.04
C GLU A 101 -27.30 21.24 16.36
N SER A 102 -26.64 21.15 17.52
CA SER A 102 -27.30 21.17 18.84
C SER A 102 -26.97 22.46 19.63
N ASP A 103 -27.41 22.54 20.91
CA ASP A 103 -27.00 23.63 21.82
C ASP A 103 -25.47 23.63 22.11
N GLY A 104 -24.75 22.59 21.66
CA GLY A 104 -23.58 22.64 20.76
C GLY A 104 -22.31 23.43 21.12
N ALA A 105 -21.21 22.70 21.36
CA ALA A 105 -19.85 23.16 21.72
C ALA A 105 -19.75 23.92 23.06
N THR A 106 -19.35 23.18 24.09
CA THR A 106 -19.17 23.66 25.47
C THR A 106 -17.79 24.27 25.72
N THR A 107 -16.75 23.77 25.05
CA THR A 107 -15.37 24.26 25.20
C THR A 107 -14.97 25.21 24.07
N GLU A 108 -13.86 25.93 24.24
CA GLU A 108 -13.34 26.80 23.17
C GLU A 108 -12.80 25.98 22.00
N ALA A 109 -12.16 24.85 22.26
CA ALA A 109 -11.68 23.94 21.22
C ALA A 109 -12.85 23.36 20.40
N GLU A 110 -13.93 22.92 21.05
CA GLU A 110 -15.14 22.45 20.35
C GLU A 110 -15.73 23.56 19.46
N ARG A 111 -15.72 24.83 19.91
CA ARG A 111 -16.20 25.95 19.11
C ARG A 111 -15.33 26.18 17.87
N ARG A 112 -14.01 26.09 18.00
CA ARG A 112 -13.08 26.20 16.86
C ARG A 112 -13.22 25.03 15.89
N ALA A 113 -13.38 23.80 16.39
CA ALA A 113 -13.65 22.63 15.55
C ALA A 113 -14.97 22.80 14.76
N VAL A 114 -16.03 23.30 15.40
CA VAL A 114 -17.31 23.61 14.71
C VAL A 114 -17.13 24.70 13.65
N GLU A 115 -16.30 25.72 13.89
CA GLU A 115 -16.01 26.75 12.88
C GLU A 115 -15.24 26.16 11.68
N LEU A 116 -14.25 25.30 11.93
CA LEU A 116 -13.57 24.55 10.86
C LEU A 116 -14.57 23.71 10.07
N TYR A 117 -15.45 22.97 10.76
CA TYR A 117 -16.50 22.17 10.12
C TYR A 117 -17.42 23.00 9.22
N ARG A 118 -17.83 24.19 9.69
CA ARG A 118 -18.72 25.09 8.95
C ARG A 118 -18.08 25.72 7.72
N THR A 119 -16.75 25.70 7.61
CA THR A 119 -16.04 26.20 6.41
C THR A 119 -16.44 25.41 5.17
N ASP A 120 -16.68 24.10 5.30
CA ASP A 120 -17.11 23.25 4.16
C ASP A 120 -17.98 22.06 4.59
N ALA A 121 -19.05 22.34 5.35
CA ALA A 121 -19.89 21.31 5.97
C ALA A 121 -20.52 20.32 4.96
N VAL A 122 -20.88 20.80 3.76
CA VAL A 122 -21.46 19.95 2.70
C VAL A 122 -20.44 18.92 2.23
N ARG A 123 -19.20 19.36 2.01
CA ARG A 123 -18.13 18.48 1.55
C ARG A 123 -17.69 17.49 2.61
N PHE A 124 -17.64 17.92 3.86
CA PHE A 124 -17.39 17.03 4.99
C PHE A 124 -18.46 15.95 5.17
N LEU A 125 -19.73 16.29 4.98
CA LEU A 125 -20.82 15.31 4.99
C LEU A 125 -20.63 14.27 3.88
N GLU A 126 -20.29 14.71 2.66
CA GLU A 126 -20.04 13.80 1.55
C GLU A 126 -18.84 12.87 1.82
N VAL A 127 -17.75 13.40 2.38
CA VAL A 127 -16.58 12.59 2.76
C VAL A 127 -16.96 11.54 3.82
N GLU A 128 -17.70 11.93 4.84
CA GLU A 128 -18.16 11.03 5.90
C GLU A 128 -18.99 9.87 5.32
N GLU A 129 -19.97 10.17 4.44
CA GLU A 129 -20.79 9.17 3.77
C GLU A 129 -19.96 8.21 2.91
N ARG A 130 -19.01 8.73 2.12
CA ARG A 130 -18.15 7.92 1.26
C ARG A 130 -17.28 6.96 2.07
N LEU A 131 -16.65 7.45 3.14
CA LEU A 131 -15.81 6.63 4.01
C LEU A 131 -16.61 5.60 4.79
N LEU A 132 -17.78 5.95 5.34
CA LEU A 132 -18.68 4.99 5.99
C LEU A 132 -19.05 3.85 5.05
N MET A 133 -19.35 4.16 3.79
CA MET A 133 -19.69 3.15 2.78
C MET A 133 -18.48 2.30 2.38
N TRP A 134 -17.28 2.89 2.31
CA TRP A 134 -16.02 2.16 2.07
C TRP A 134 -15.67 1.21 3.23
N MET A 135 -15.83 1.67 4.47
CA MET A 135 -15.69 0.85 5.69
C MET A 135 -16.65 -0.35 5.65
N ASN A 136 -17.92 -0.13 5.29
CA ASN A 136 -18.93 -1.18 5.18
C ASN A 136 -18.65 -2.19 4.05
N ARG A 137 -17.93 -1.79 3.01
CA ARG A 137 -17.46 -2.68 1.92
C ARG A 137 -16.10 -3.32 2.22
N GLY A 138 -15.54 -3.10 3.40
CA GLY A 138 -14.33 -3.78 3.86
C GLY A 138 -13.03 -3.11 3.46
N PHE A 139 -12.99 -1.78 3.32
CA PHE A 139 -11.74 -1.02 3.16
C PHE A 139 -10.92 -1.39 1.92
N MET A 140 -11.57 -1.76 0.81
CA MET A 140 -10.88 -2.16 -0.41
C MET A 140 -10.21 -0.95 -1.08
N ALA A 141 -8.88 -0.96 -1.22
CA ALA A 141 -8.12 0.08 -1.91
C ALA A 141 -8.16 -0.13 -3.44
N ARG A 142 -9.35 0.00 -4.04
CA ARG A 142 -9.55 -0.24 -5.48
C ARG A 142 -8.93 0.87 -6.32
N SER A 143 -8.45 0.52 -7.51
CA SER A 143 -7.92 1.49 -8.46
C SER A 143 -9.01 2.38 -9.07
N GLY A 144 -10.17 1.79 -9.40
CA GLY A 144 -11.29 2.47 -10.06
C GLY A 144 -11.05 2.81 -11.54
N VAL A 145 -9.84 2.58 -12.07
CA VAL A 145 -9.47 2.92 -13.45
C VAL A 145 -9.60 1.71 -14.37
N VAL A 146 -10.26 1.89 -15.52
CA VAL A 146 -10.28 0.91 -16.60
C VAL A 146 -8.94 0.91 -17.31
N THR A 147 -8.35 -0.26 -17.52
CA THR A 147 -7.11 -0.45 -18.29
C THR A 147 -7.22 -1.69 -19.19
N SER A 148 -6.19 -1.94 -20.00
CA SER A 148 -6.07 -3.15 -20.83
C SER A 148 -5.94 -4.44 -20.02
N TYR A 149 -5.53 -4.33 -18.75
CA TYR A 149 -5.30 -5.44 -17.83
C TYR A 149 -6.29 -5.49 -16.66
N HIS A 150 -7.20 -4.51 -16.52
CA HIS A 150 -8.14 -4.48 -15.42
C HIS A 150 -9.45 -3.78 -15.81
N THR A 151 -10.58 -4.43 -15.49
CA THR A 151 -11.92 -3.84 -15.61
C THR A 151 -12.54 -3.73 -14.21
N PRO A 152 -12.71 -2.51 -13.66
CA PRO A 152 -13.31 -2.29 -12.36
C PRO A 152 -14.73 -2.85 -12.24
N ALA A 153 -15.07 -3.38 -11.07
CA ALA A 153 -16.44 -3.74 -10.71
C ALA A 153 -17.30 -2.48 -10.42
N GLU A 154 -18.62 -2.66 -10.22
CA GLU A 154 -19.58 -1.56 -10.03
C GLU A 154 -19.21 -0.62 -8.87
N ASP A 155 -18.76 -1.17 -7.74
CA ASP A 155 -18.41 -0.40 -6.54
C ASP A 155 -16.94 0.08 -6.52
N ASP A 156 -16.09 -0.40 -7.43
CA ASP A 156 -14.65 -0.10 -7.40
C ASP A 156 -14.35 1.38 -7.58
N GLY A 157 -15.17 2.10 -8.35
CA GLY A 157 -15.05 3.56 -8.49
C GLY A 157 -15.30 4.28 -7.16
N ARG A 158 -16.31 3.83 -6.39
CA ARG A 158 -16.66 4.42 -5.09
C ARG A 158 -15.56 4.16 -4.06
N ASP A 159 -15.03 2.95 -4.05
CA ASP A 159 -13.91 2.55 -3.20
C ASP A 159 -12.63 3.32 -3.56
N ALA A 160 -12.37 3.54 -4.85
CA ALA A 160 -11.22 4.31 -5.32
C ALA A 160 -11.29 5.77 -4.86
N VAL A 161 -12.46 6.40 -4.91
CA VAL A 161 -12.64 7.78 -4.42
C VAL A 161 -12.39 7.87 -2.91
N ALA A 162 -12.99 6.97 -2.13
CA ALA A 162 -12.78 6.93 -0.68
C ALA A 162 -11.31 6.68 -0.33
N THR A 163 -10.64 5.77 -1.06
CA THR A 163 -9.21 5.46 -0.90
C THR A 163 -8.33 6.69 -1.17
N THR A 164 -8.65 7.47 -2.21
CA THR A 164 -7.94 8.71 -2.55
C THR A 164 -8.06 9.75 -1.45
N ILE A 165 -9.28 10.01 -0.99
CA ILE A 165 -9.55 10.98 0.09
C ILE A 165 -8.83 10.54 1.37
N PHE A 166 -8.98 9.27 1.76
CA PHE A 166 -8.33 8.72 2.93
C PHE A 166 -6.81 8.86 2.88
N ASN A 167 -6.17 8.47 1.77
CA ASN A 167 -4.72 8.48 1.67
C ASN A 167 -4.12 9.89 1.57
N ALA A 168 -4.83 10.85 0.95
CA ALA A 168 -4.45 12.26 0.98
C ALA A 168 -4.55 12.83 2.41
N TRP A 169 -5.68 12.61 3.08
CA TRP A 169 -5.89 13.02 4.48
C TRP A 169 -4.84 12.44 5.41
N LYS A 170 -4.53 11.15 5.29
CA LYS A 170 -3.52 10.46 6.11
C LYS A 170 -2.15 11.15 6.03
N GLY A 171 -1.73 11.58 4.83
CA GLY A 171 -0.49 12.31 4.66
C GLY A 171 -0.50 13.65 5.38
N TRP A 172 -1.60 14.41 5.26
CA TRP A 172 -1.76 15.70 5.93
C TRP A 172 -1.90 15.58 7.46
N LEU A 173 -2.52 14.50 7.94
CA LEU A 173 -2.61 14.21 9.37
C LEU A 173 -1.23 14.04 10.01
N VAL A 174 -0.36 13.23 9.39
CA VAL A 174 1.03 13.08 9.87
C VAL A 174 1.77 14.40 9.78
N HIS A 175 1.56 15.17 8.71
CA HIS A 175 2.22 16.45 8.55
C HIS A 175 1.87 17.44 9.65
N ARG A 176 0.59 17.50 10.05
CA ARG A 176 0.13 18.42 11.09
C ARG A 176 0.45 17.96 12.49
N ALA A 177 0.45 16.64 12.75
CA ALA A 177 0.58 16.11 14.10
C ALA A 177 2.01 15.67 14.47
N LEU A 178 2.86 15.35 13.49
CA LEU A 178 4.16 14.69 13.75
C LEU A 178 5.36 15.30 13.04
N ASP A 179 5.17 16.06 11.95
CA ASP A 179 6.30 16.61 11.17
C ASP A 179 6.85 17.92 11.73
N ASP A 180 6.06 18.66 12.51
CA ASP A 180 6.52 19.82 13.29
C ASP A 180 7.30 19.40 14.54
N GLU A 181 7.08 18.17 15.00
CA GLU A 181 7.77 17.59 16.15
C GLU A 181 9.24 17.23 15.90
N ALA A 182 10.08 17.43 16.92
CA ALA A 182 11.51 17.07 16.89
C ALA A 182 11.79 15.56 16.99
N ILE A 183 10.85 14.72 16.55
CA ILE A 183 10.86 13.25 16.69
C ILE A 183 11.19 12.51 15.39
N GLY A 184 11.48 13.22 14.30
CA GLY A 184 11.78 12.64 12.98
C GLY A 184 12.86 11.53 12.96
N ARG A 185 13.77 11.52 13.95
CA ARG A 185 14.82 10.48 14.08
C ARG A 185 14.29 9.13 14.57
N VAL A 186 13.14 9.11 15.23
CA VAL A 186 12.49 7.89 15.75
C VAL A 186 12.03 7.00 14.59
N TRP A 187 11.74 7.57 13.43
CA TRP A 187 11.18 6.86 12.26
C TRP A 187 12.19 6.05 11.44
N ARG A 188 13.48 6.05 11.79
CA ARG A 188 14.56 5.50 10.94
C ARG A 188 14.48 3.99 10.69
N THR A 189 13.85 3.24 11.58
CA THR A 189 13.85 1.77 11.60
C THR A 189 12.59 1.13 11.05
N SER A 190 11.46 1.84 11.08
CA SER A 190 10.11 1.30 10.86
C SER A 190 9.12 2.42 10.52
N GLY A 191 9.50 3.26 9.54
CA GLY A 191 8.90 4.59 9.35
C GLY A 191 7.37 4.62 9.14
N ASN A 192 6.80 3.63 8.45
CA ASN A 192 5.36 3.59 8.22
C ASN A 192 4.61 3.09 9.46
N THR A 193 4.95 1.90 9.91
CA THR A 193 4.20 1.21 10.95
C THR A 193 4.38 1.87 12.32
N SER A 194 5.55 2.46 12.61
CA SER A 194 5.74 3.26 13.83
C SER A 194 4.93 4.56 13.82
N ARG A 195 4.78 5.23 12.67
CA ARG A 195 3.87 6.40 12.58
C ARG A 195 2.42 5.98 12.78
N LEU A 196 1.99 4.87 12.18
CA LEU A 196 0.66 4.31 12.38
C LEU A 196 0.41 4.01 13.87
N ARG A 197 1.33 3.30 14.53
CA ARG A 197 1.25 2.98 15.96
C ARG A 197 1.20 4.25 16.81
N THR A 198 2.03 5.25 16.52
CA THR A 198 2.01 6.53 17.24
C THR A 198 0.66 7.23 17.10
N LEU A 199 0.13 7.38 15.89
CA LEU A 199 -1.20 7.97 15.69
C LEU A 199 -2.30 7.17 16.40
N GLY A 200 -2.23 5.84 16.34
CA GLY A 200 -3.12 4.94 17.06
C GLY A 200 -3.16 5.20 18.56
N LEU A 201 -1.98 5.18 19.19
CA LEU A 201 -1.84 5.49 20.61
C LEU A 201 -2.36 6.90 20.94
N MET A 202 -2.14 7.89 20.06
CA MET A 202 -2.64 9.25 20.25
C MET A 202 -4.17 9.34 20.20
N PHE A 203 -4.83 8.57 19.34
CA PHE A 203 -6.30 8.50 19.28
C PHE A 203 -6.90 7.68 20.42
N GLU A 204 -6.32 6.52 20.74
CA GLU A 204 -6.76 5.62 21.81
C GLU A 204 -6.52 6.21 23.21
N GLY A 205 -5.49 7.05 23.36
CA GLY A 205 -5.14 7.69 24.63
C GLY A 205 -5.94 8.95 24.97
N ARG A 206 -6.97 9.30 24.19
CA ARG A 206 -7.87 10.43 24.47
C ARG A 206 -8.76 10.13 25.68
N GLY A 207 -8.97 11.14 26.51
CA GLY A 207 -9.89 11.11 27.65
C GLY A 207 -9.22 11.40 28.99
N ALA A 208 -10.07 11.61 29.99
CA ALA A 208 -9.68 11.87 31.36
C ALA A 208 -8.75 10.78 31.94
N ASP A 209 -7.84 11.22 32.81
CA ASP A 209 -6.92 10.36 33.58
C ASP A 209 -5.91 9.56 32.73
N ASN A 210 -5.65 9.96 31.48
CA ASN A 210 -4.63 9.35 30.60
C ASN A 210 -4.84 7.83 30.43
N PRO A 211 -5.92 7.39 29.76
CA PRO A 211 -6.36 5.99 29.73
C PRO A 211 -5.32 5.02 29.16
N SER A 212 -4.49 5.49 28.21
CA SER A 212 -3.42 4.69 27.59
C SER A 212 -2.03 4.97 28.15
N GLY A 213 -1.93 5.78 29.22
CA GLY A 213 -0.65 6.07 29.88
C GLY A 213 0.37 6.77 28.98
N LEU A 214 -0.09 7.62 28.04
CA LEU A 214 0.78 8.34 27.12
C LEU A 214 1.74 9.26 27.88
N ALA A 215 3.02 9.20 27.55
CA ALA A 215 4.01 10.13 28.08
C ALA A 215 3.77 11.57 27.59
N SER A 216 3.14 11.72 26.42
CA SER A 216 2.77 13.00 25.82
C SER A 216 1.41 13.53 26.31
N TRP A 217 0.68 12.84 27.20
CA TRP A 217 -0.68 13.26 27.57
C TRP A 217 -0.72 14.65 28.22
N ASN A 218 -1.60 15.51 27.72
CA ASN A 218 -1.81 16.87 28.17
C ASN A 218 -3.11 16.99 28.99
N PRO A 219 -3.06 17.33 30.29
CA PRO A 219 -4.26 17.46 31.13
C PRO A 219 -5.19 18.60 30.73
N ALA A 220 -4.73 19.58 29.95
CA ALA A 220 -5.58 20.69 29.51
C ALA A 220 -6.52 20.29 28.36
N THR A 221 -6.09 19.37 27.51
CA THR A 221 -6.85 18.88 26.34
C THR A 221 -7.32 17.44 26.50
N GLU A 222 -6.84 16.72 27.52
CA GLU A 222 -7.12 15.31 27.78
C GLU A 222 -6.69 14.37 26.64
N GLU A 223 -5.66 14.72 25.89
CA GLU A 223 -5.15 13.94 24.76
C GLU A 223 -3.64 14.11 24.59
N SER A 224 -3.04 13.48 23.57
CA SER A 224 -1.61 13.67 23.29
C SER A 224 -1.28 15.14 23.03
N ALA A 225 -0.17 15.63 23.59
CA ALA A 225 0.37 16.95 23.33
C ALA A 225 0.53 17.16 21.82
N TYR A 226 1.10 16.18 21.09
CA TYR A 226 1.33 16.19 19.63
C TYR A 226 0.09 16.42 18.73
N TRP A 227 -1.09 16.65 19.28
CA TRP A 227 -2.19 17.23 18.51
C TRP A 227 -2.08 18.76 18.42
N ASP A 228 -1.19 19.39 19.18
CA ASP A 228 -0.89 20.81 19.05
C ASP A 228 -0.02 21.07 17.82
N VAL A 229 -0.28 22.17 17.12
CA VAL A 229 0.58 22.62 16.02
C VAL A 229 1.54 23.65 16.58
N LEU A 230 2.83 23.33 16.66
CA LEU A 230 3.80 24.11 17.47
C LEU A 230 3.93 25.59 17.06
N ASP A 231 3.66 25.93 15.80
CA ASP A 231 3.71 27.29 15.26
C ASP A 231 2.39 28.06 15.40
N SER A 232 1.36 27.49 16.03
CA SER A 232 0.07 28.12 16.24
C SER A 232 0.02 28.95 17.55
N GLU A 233 -0.92 29.90 17.63
CA GLU A 233 -1.12 30.71 18.85
C GLU A 233 -2.03 30.01 19.88
N VAL A 234 -2.69 28.92 19.49
CA VAL A 234 -3.64 28.17 20.31
C VAL A 234 -3.09 26.77 20.60
N ILE A 235 -3.76 26.01 21.47
CA ILE A 235 -3.48 24.58 21.58
C ILE A 235 -4.67 23.90 20.90
N GLU A 236 -4.42 23.35 19.71
CA GLU A 236 -5.38 22.55 18.96
C GLU A 236 -5.69 21.22 19.66
N THR A 237 -6.84 20.66 19.30
CA THR A 237 -7.21 19.29 19.66
C THR A 237 -7.18 18.36 18.47
N SER A 238 -7.27 17.04 18.72
CA SER A 238 -7.39 16.05 17.64
C SER A 238 -8.54 16.35 16.67
N HIS A 239 -9.69 16.85 17.16
CA HIS A 239 -10.81 17.25 16.30
C HIS A 239 -10.43 18.35 15.31
N GLU A 240 -9.70 19.36 15.78
CA GLU A 240 -9.26 20.48 14.93
C GLU A 240 -8.21 20.01 13.91
N VAL A 241 -7.22 19.21 14.35
CA VAL A 241 -6.18 18.68 13.47
C VAL A 241 -6.76 17.77 12.39
N VAL A 242 -7.70 16.88 12.73
CA VAL A 242 -8.33 15.98 11.76
C VAL A 242 -9.10 16.77 10.70
N LEU A 243 -9.89 17.76 11.10
CA LEU A 243 -10.65 18.60 10.17
C LEU A 243 -9.74 19.48 9.30
N ALA A 244 -8.72 20.10 9.89
CA ALA A 244 -7.77 20.92 9.15
C ALA A 244 -6.94 20.08 8.16
N SER A 245 -6.53 18.87 8.54
CA SER A 245 -5.87 17.92 7.63
C SER A 245 -6.76 17.53 6.45
N LEU A 246 -8.06 17.38 6.71
CA LEU A 246 -9.02 17.04 5.66
C LEU A 246 -9.25 18.22 4.71
N LEU A 247 -9.28 19.46 5.21
CA LEU A 247 -9.33 20.65 4.34
C LEU A 247 -8.13 20.70 3.40
N ASP A 248 -6.90 20.55 3.91
CA ASP A 248 -5.70 20.59 3.06
C ASP A 248 -5.69 19.45 2.04
N ALA A 249 -6.15 18.26 2.43
CA ALA A 249 -6.26 17.12 1.53
C ALA A 249 -7.27 17.39 0.40
N LEU A 250 -8.45 17.93 0.73
CA LEU A 250 -9.48 18.24 -0.25
C LEU A 250 -9.08 19.40 -1.17
N GLU A 251 -8.39 20.41 -0.65
CA GLU A 251 -7.82 21.50 -1.46
C GLU A 251 -6.77 20.97 -2.45
N LEU A 252 -5.86 20.12 -1.98
CA LEU A 252 -4.89 19.45 -2.85
C LEU A 252 -5.58 18.63 -3.94
N LEU A 253 -6.55 17.79 -3.57
CA LEU A 253 -7.25 16.93 -4.52
C LEU A 253 -8.08 17.70 -5.54
N GLU A 254 -8.61 18.87 -5.21
CA GLU A 254 -9.32 19.73 -6.15
C GLU A 254 -8.41 20.55 -7.07
N SER A 255 -7.19 20.85 -6.62
CA SER A 255 -6.24 21.70 -7.36
C SER A 255 -5.92 21.18 -8.77
N GLU A 256 -5.40 22.06 -9.63
CA GLU A 256 -5.01 21.67 -10.99
C GLU A 256 -3.92 20.57 -10.98
N PRO A 257 -3.97 19.60 -11.91
CA PRO A 257 -2.90 18.64 -12.08
C PRO A 257 -1.57 19.36 -12.36
N THR A 258 -0.51 18.94 -11.68
CA THR A 258 0.85 19.48 -11.93
C THR A 258 1.56 18.75 -13.07
N GLY A 259 1.04 17.58 -13.44
CA GLY A 259 1.51 16.73 -14.52
C GLY A 259 0.60 15.51 -14.68
N PRO A 260 0.83 14.65 -15.69
CA PRO A 260 0.07 13.41 -15.84
C PRO A 260 0.21 12.52 -14.60
N GLY A 261 -0.90 12.28 -13.91
CA GLY A 261 -0.94 11.48 -12.69
C GLY A 261 -0.36 12.15 -11.45
N GLU A 262 -0.12 13.47 -11.48
CA GLU A 262 0.47 14.24 -10.38
C GLU A 262 -0.42 15.43 -9.98
N GLY A 263 -0.35 15.85 -8.71
CA GLY A 263 -1.13 16.97 -8.18
C GLY A 263 -2.62 16.63 -7.98
N GLY A 264 -3.48 17.67 -7.95
CA GLY A 264 -4.92 17.50 -7.82
C GLY A 264 -5.61 17.11 -9.13
N PHE A 265 -6.93 16.92 -9.09
CA PHE A 265 -7.75 16.46 -10.22
C PHE A 265 -8.34 17.58 -11.08
N GLY A 266 -8.16 18.85 -10.71
CA GLY A 266 -8.68 20.02 -11.42
C GLY A 266 -10.20 20.13 -11.39
N THR A 267 -10.85 19.50 -10.41
CA THR A 267 -12.31 19.47 -10.28
C THR A 267 -12.73 19.26 -8.83
N SER A 268 -13.82 19.92 -8.44
CA SER A 268 -14.49 19.72 -7.15
C SER A 268 -15.36 18.45 -7.13
N ASP A 269 -15.60 17.83 -8.29
CA ASP A 269 -16.38 16.60 -8.42
C ASP A 269 -15.58 15.39 -7.94
N MET A 270 -15.86 14.93 -6.72
CA MET A 270 -15.15 13.83 -6.08
C MET A 270 -15.30 12.50 -6.82
N ASP A 271 -16.37 12.29 -7.59
CA ASP A 271 -16.56 11.03 -8.33
C ASP A 271 -15.47 10.82 -9.41
N GLN A 272 -14.71 11.87 -9.74
CA GLN A 272 -13.58 11.80 -10.67
C GLN A 272 -12.23 11.50 -9.98
N TRP A 273 -12.19 11.48 -8.64
CA TRP A 273 -10.96 11.32 -7.85
C TRP A 273 -10.55 9.85 -7.72
N LEU A 274 -10.36 9.17 -8.84
CA LEU A 274 -10.04 7.74 -8.87
C LEU A 274 -8.59 7.49 -8.41
N TRP A 275 -8.43 6.58 -7.46
CA TRP A 275 -7.13 6.24 -6.86
C TRP A 275 -6.06 5.88 -7.87
N GLY A 276 -6.38 5.03 -8.86
CA GLY A 276 -5.45 4.61 -9.89
C GLY A 276 -4.93 5.72 -10.81
N LEU A 277 -5.57 6.89 -10.84
CA LEU A 277 -5.07 8.05 -11.57
C LEU A 277 -3.94 8.78 -10.84
N ARG A 278 -3.69 8.46 -9.57
CA ARG A 278 -2.58 9.02 -8.77
C ARG A 278 -1.67 7.95 -8.20
N HIS A 279 -2.21 6.76 -7.93
CA HIS A 279 -1.49 5.62 -7.43
C HIS A 279 -1.11 4.67 -8.57
N THR A 280 0.13 4.85 -9.03
CA THR A 280 0.69 4.04 -10.12
C THR A 280 1.96 3.32 -9.69
N VAL A 281 2.14 2.10 -10.19
CA VAL A 281 3.45 1.42 -10.15
C VAL A 281 4.33 1.92 -11.30
N ARG A 282 5.61 2.13 -11.03
CA ARG A 282 6.64 2.42 -12.04
C ARG A 282 7.63 1.26 -12.12
N PHE A 283 7.92 0.80 -13.33
CA PHE A 283 8.92 -0.23 -13.58
C PHE A 283 10.20 0.43 -14.10
N ASP A 284 10.93 1.05 -13.19
CA ASP A 284 12.17 1.75 -13.51
C ASP A 284 13.39 0.84 -13.37
N SER A 285 14.45 1.18 -14.11
CA SER A 285 15.73 0.49 -13.96
C SER A 285 16.31 0.72 -12.56
N VAL A 286 16.74 -0.34 -11.88
CA VAL A 286 17.52 -0.24 -10.63
C VAL A 286 18.81 0.57 -10.85
N LEU A 287 19.34 0.64 -12.07
CA LEU A 287 20.49 1.48 -12.40
C LEU A 287 20.19 2.97 -12.25
N SER A 288 18.93 3.40 -12.39
CA SER A 288 18.52 4.79 -12.17
C SER A 288 18.85 5.25 -10.74
N GLU A 289 18.61 4.37 -9.75
CA GLU A 289 18.94 4.65 -8.35
C GLU A 289 20.45 4.80 -8.12
N PHE A 290 21.27 4.01 -8.82
CA PHE A 290 22.73 4.06 -8.69
C PHE A 290 23.38 5.25 -9.39
N LEU A 291 22.80 5.70 -10.52
CA LEU A 291 23.34 6.80 -11.33
C LEU A 291 22.84 8.18 -10.88
N GLY A 292 21.78 8.21 -10.05
CA GLY A 292 21.15 9.41 -9.52
C GLY A 292 20.47 10.27 -10.59
N ASP A 293 19.76 11.33 -10.17
CA ASP A 293 19.01 12.26 -11.04
C ASP A 293 19.87 13.12 -11.98
N SER A 294 21.10 12.72 -12.25
CA SER A 294 21.91 13.34 -13.30
C SER A 294 21.32 12.94 -14.65
N GLY A 295 20.37 13.73 -15.16
CA GLY A 295 19.66 13.53 -16.43
C GLY A 295 20.55 13.33 -17.69
N SER A 296 21.87 13.44 -17.54
CA SER A 296 22.86 12.99 -18.54
C SER A 296 22.89 11.47 -18.77
N PHE A 297 22.43 10.65 -17.81
CA PHE A 297 22.45 9.18 -17.92
C PHE A 297 21.07 8.52 -17.96
N SER A 298 19.97 9.29 -17.83
CA SER A 298 18.61 8.73 -17.88
C SER A 298 18.37 7.97 -19.19
N ILE A 299 18.91 8.45 -20.31
CA ILE A 299 18.82 7.75 -21.60
C ILE A 299 19.33 6.30 -21.57
N LEU A 300 20.29 5.98 -20.68
CA LEU A 300 20.81 4.63 -20.53
C LEU A 300 19.90 3.74 -19.68
N THR A 301 19.09 4.33 -18.80
CA THR A 301 18.22 3.63 -17.87
C THR A 301 16.77 3.56 -18.37
N ASP A 302 16.29 4.60 -19.05
CA ASP A 302 14.93 4.73 -19.59
C ASP A 302 14.62 3.62 -20.60
N GLN A 303 15.62 3.16 -21.35
CA GLN A 303 15.45 2.04 -22.29
C GLN A 303 15.07 0.72 -21.61
N PHE A 304 15.35 0.58 -20.31
CA PHE A 304 15.03 -0.61 -19.52
C PHE A 304 13.72 -0.46 -18.73
N SER A 305 13.09 0.71 -18.76
CA SER A 305 11.80 0.91 -18.11
C SER A 305 10.68 0.28 -18.92
N ILE A 306 9.70 -0.30 -18.23
CA ILE A 306 8.44 -0.74 -18.85
C ILE A 306 7.40 0.33 -18.51
N THR A 307 6.90 1.02 -19.52
CA THR A 307 5.96 2.14 -19.37
C THR A 307 4.68 1.88 -20.18
N PRO A 308 3.65 2.73 -20.03
CA PRO A 308 2.47 2.71 -20.90
C PRO A 308 2.74 2.81 -22.40
N ASP A 309 3.92 3.28 -22.84
CA ASP A 309 4.31 3.24 -24.25
C ASP A 309 4.64 1.81 -24.73
N VAL A 310 5.13 0.95 -23.82
CA VAL A 310 5.43 -0.46 -24.09
C VAL A 310 4.18 -1.31 -23.93
N ILE A 311 3.39 -1.06 -22.88
CA ILE A 311 2.14 -1.76 -22.57
C ILE A 311 1.01 -0.73 -22.49
N PRO A 312 0.28 -0.47 -23.59
CA PRO A 312 -0.76 0.56 -23.59
C PRO A 312 -1.86 0.34 -22.55
N LEU A 313 -2.23 1.41 -21.84
CA LEU A 313 -3.32 1.38 -20.86
C LEU A 313 -4.68 1.16 -21.50
N ALA A 314 -4.89 1.62 -22.73
CA ALA A 314 -6.06 1.34 -23.55
C ALA A 314 -5.75 1.66 -25.02
N GLU A 315 -6.54 1.12 -25.94
CA GLU A 315 -6.43 1.49 -27.36
C GLU A 315 -6.93 2.92 -27.60
N GLY A 316 -6.13 3.73 -28.30
CA GLY A 316 -6.58 5.02 -28.84
C GLY A 316 -6.84 6.13 -27.82
N LEU A 317 -6.12 6.15 -26.68
CA LEU A 317 -6.21 7.23 -25.71
C LEU A 317 -5.96 8.60 -26.36
N THR A 318 -6.84 9.55 -26.08
CA THR A 318 -6.76 10.93 -26.56
C THR A 318 -6.35 11.87 -25.42
N PRO A 319 -5.83 13.08 -25.69
CA PRO A 319 -5.45 14.04 -24.66
C PRO A 319 -6.54 14.44 -23.64
N ASP A 320 -7.82 14.26 -23.98
CA ASP A 320 -8.94 14.51 -23.07
C ASP A 320 -9.20 13.36 -22.07
N ASP A 321 -8.53 12.21 -22.24
CA ASP A 321 -8.64 11.08 -21.31
C ASP A 321 -7.68 11.27 -20.12
N PRO A 322 -8.13 11.12 -18.87
CA PRO A 322 -7.28 11.33 -17.69
C PRO A 322 -6.11 10.35 -17.57
N ARG A 323 -6.12 9.25 -18.34
CA ARG A 323 -5.00 8.29 -18.42
C ARG A 323 -3.93 8.70 -19.42
N TYR A 324 -4.21 9.69 -20.28
CA TYR A 324 -3.29 10.12 -21.32
C TYR A 324 -2.01 10.72 -20.70
N GLY A 325 -0.86 10.19 -21.13
CA GLY A 325 0.44 10.66 -20.68
C GLY A 325 0.88 10.14 -19.31
N LEU A 326 0.12 9.24 -18.67
CA LEU A 326 0.59 8.56 -17.45
C LEU A 326 1.92 7.83 -17.72
N GLU A 327 2.89 8.02 -16.83
CA GLU A 327 4.20 7.36 -16.91
C GLU A 327 4.22 5.99 -16.20
N GLY A 328 3.31 5.78 -15.24
CA GLY A 328 3.14 4.53 -14.51
C GLY A 328 1.81 3.85 -14.82
N PHE A 329 1.65 2.64 -14.27
CA PHE A 329 0.44 1.84 -14.44
C PHE A 329 -0.51 2.04 -13.25
N PRO A 330 -1.78 2.44 -13.46
CA PRO A 330 -2.80 2.46 -12.41
C PRO A 330 -2.87 1.15 -11.63
N ARG A 331 -2.83 1.23 -10.30
CA ARG A 331 -2.82 0.05 -9.42
C ARG A 331 -3.78 0.19 -8.23
N PRO A 332 -4.39 -0.92 -7.78
CA PRO A 332 -5.03 -1.01 -6.48
C PRO A 332 -4.00 -1.27 -5.36
N GLY A 333 -4.47 -1.32 -4.12
CA GLY A 333 -3.63 -1.43 -2.93
C GLY A 333 -3.20 -0.05 -2.41
N ASP A 334 -2.67 -0.04 -1.19
CA ASP A 334 -2.08 1.14 -0.57
C ASP A 334 -1.01 0.74 0.46
N THR A 335 -0.74 1.60 1.44
CA THR A 335 0.36 1.41 2.39
C THR A 335 0.16 0.16 3.25
N GLU A 336 1.11 -0.78 3.15
CA GLU A 336 1.11 -2.07 3.85
C GLU A 336 -0.01 -3.06 3.43
N SER A 337 -0.64 -2.92 2.26
CA SER A 337 -1.51 -3.99 1.70
C SER A 337 -0.71 -5.26 1.36
N VAL A 338 -1.38 -6.42 1.30
CA VAL A 338 -0.74 -7.71 0.97
C VAL A 338 -0.13 -7.68 -0.43
N ASP A 339 -0.93 -7.25 -1.41
CA ASP A 339 -0.40 -6.88 -2.72
C ASP A 339 0.34 -5.56 -2.58
N ALA A 340 1.66 -5.64 -2.42
CA ALA A 340 2.47 -4.53 -1.94
C ALA A 340 2.45 -3.33 -2.91
N ALA A 341 1.95 -2.19 -2.42
CA ALA A 341 1.78 -0.95 -3.17
C ALA A 341 2.18 0.29 -2.33
N ASN A 342 3.34 0.21 -1.69
CA ASN A 342 3.72 1.12 -0.61
C ASN A 342 4.24 2.48 -1.12
N PHE A 343 3.55 3.56 -0.75
CA PHE A 343 4.00 4.95 -0.93
C PHE A 343 4.18 5.69 0.42
N GLY A 344 3.91 5.04 1.56
CA GLY A 344 4.05 5.59 2.90
C GLY A 344 3.05 6.70 3.26
N PHE A 345 3.56 7.79 3.84
CA PHE A 345 2.79 8.96 4.31
C PHE A 345 3.03 10.21 3.46
N ASN A 346 3.46 10.05 2.20
CA ASN A 346 3.58 11.17 1.28
C ASN A 346 2.20 11.86 1.13
N ARG A 347 2.20 13.19 1.08
CA ARG A 347 0.98 14.02 1.02
C ARG A 347 0.41 14.16 -0.39
N ASP A 348 1.31 14.19 -1.37
CA ASP A 348 1.04 14.63 -2.73
C ASP A 348 1.60 13.68 -3.81
N ARG A 349 2.42 12.71 -3.41
CA ARG A 349 2.98 11.69 -4.29
C ARG A 349 2.61 10.29 -3.83
N PHE A 350 1.77 9.64 -4.63
CA PHE A 350 1.22 8.33 -4.30
C PHE A 350 1.83 7.18 -5.12
N THR A 351 2.80 7.45 -5.98
CA THR A 351 3.45 6.42 -6.83
C THR A 351 4.40 5.51 -6.05
N TYR A 352 4.65 4.30 -6.57
CA TYR A 352 5.61 3.36 -5.99
C TYR A 352 6.40 2.59 -7.06
N GLY A 353 7.60 2.12 -6.72
CA GLY A 353 8.48 1.36 -7.62
C GLY A 353 8.93 -0.01 -7.09
N SER A 354 8.58 -0.34 -5.84
CA SER A 354 8.93 -1.60 -5.19
C SER A 354 7.71 -2.48 -5.00
N GLY A 355 7.78 -3.76 -5.39
CA GLY A 355 6.69 -4.72 -5.27
C GLY A 355 7.15 -6.17 -5.46
N PRO A 356 6.22 -7.12 -5.66
CA PRO A 356 6.55 -8.53 -5.86
C PRO A 356 7.41 -8.76 -7.12
N VAL A 357 8.67 -9.19 -6.93
CA VAL A 357 9.59 -9.54 -8.02
C VAL A 357 9.20 -10.84 -8.75
N PHE A 358 8.36 -11.66 -8.11
CA PHE A 358 7.60 -12.76 -8.68
C PHE A 358 6.42 -13.07 -7.76
N ARG A 359 5.36 -13.69 -8.29
CA ARG A 359 4.28 -14.29 -7.50
C ARG A 359 4.18 -15.76 -7.86
N MET A 360 4.15 -16.64 -6.86
CA MET A 360 4.10 -18.09 -7.07
C MET A 360 3.14 -18.77 -6.11
N VAL A 361 2.43 -19.78 -6.60
CA VAL A 361 1.60 -20.67 -5.79
C VAL A 361 1.90 -22.11 -6.22
N PHE A 362 2.04 -23.02 -5.26
CA PHE A 362 2.30 -24.43 -5.52
C PHE A 362 1.34 -25.30 -4.72
N ALA A 363 0.67 -26.22 -5.40
CA ALA A 363 -0.06 -27.32 -4.78
C ALA A 363 0.80 -28.58 -4.84
N LEU A 364 1.06 -29.19 -3.69
CA LEU A 364 1.86 -30.40 -3.56
C LEU A 364 0.94 -31.56 -3.19
N GLY A 365 0.97 -32.65 -3.96
CA GLY A 365 0.14 -33.82 -3.72
C GLY A 365 0.80 -35.13 -4.15
N PRO A 366 0.18 -36.28 -3.83
CA PRO A 366 0.68 -37.59 -4.26
C PRO A 366 0.72 -37.74 -5.79
N ASP A 367 -0.10 -36.97 -6.51
CA ASP A 367 -0.22 -37.01 -7.96
C ASP A 367 0.75 -36.06 -8.68
N GLY A 368 1.48 -35.20 -7.96
CA GLY A 368 2.49 -34.31 -8.53
C GLY A 368 2.49 -32.90 -7.92
N VAL A 369 2.92 -31.95 -8.74
CA VAL A 369 3.02 -30.52 -8.41
C VAL A 369 2.28 -29.75 -9.49
N ASP A 370 1.31 -28.95 -9.06
CA ASP A 370 0.70 -27.91 -9.89
C ASP A 370 1.19 -26.55 -9.37
N GLY A 371 1.38 -25.59 -10.27
CA GLY A 371 1.82 -24.28 -9.85
C GLY A 371 1.43 -23.14 -10.78
N LEU A 372 1.44 -21.94 -10.21
CA LEU A 372 1.29 -20.67 -10.89
C LEU A 372 2.56 -19.86 -10.68
N ASN A 373 3.00 -19.12 -11.69
CA ASN A 373 4.14 -18.20 -11.60
C ASN A 373 3.94 -17.00 -12.53
N ILE A 374 4.41 -15.83 -12.10
CA ILE A 374 4.42 -14.61 -12.93
C ILE A 374 5.54 -13.65 -12.51
N LEU A 375 6.12 -12.97 -13.49
CA LEU A 375 7.11 -11.91 -13.32
C LEU A 375 6.51 -10.52 -13.67
N PRO A 376 6.93 -9.43 -13.02
CA PRO A 376 6.44 -8.06 -13.30
C PRO A 376 6.74 -7.53 -14.71
N GLY A 377 7.71 -8.11 -15.40
CA GLY A 377 8.08 -7.77 -16.78
C GLY A 377 8.00 -8.98 -17.70
N GLY A 378 9.13 -9.64 -17.89
CA GLY A 378 9.26 -10.84 -18.70
C GLY A 378 10.53 -11.60 -18.34
N GLN A 379 10.73 -12.76 -18.96
CA GLN A 379 11.88 -13.61 -18.64
C GLN A 379 13.20 -13.07 -19.23
N SER A 380 13.14 -12.21 -20.25
CA SER A 380 14.30 -11.65 -20.93
C SER A 380 14.61 -10.24 -20.42
N ALA A 381 15.90 -9.95 -20.24
CA ALA A 381 16.39 -8.59 -19.96
C ALA A 381 16.80 -7.82 -21.24
N LEU A 382 16.63 -8.43 -22.42
CA LEU A 382 16.91 -7.79 -23.70
C LEU A 382 15.68 -6.99 -24.14
N THR A 383 15.81 -5.68 -24.28
CA THR A 383 14.69 -4.75 -24.53
C THR A 383 14.02 -4.92 -25.89
N ASP A 384 14.69 -5.59 -26.83
CA ASP A 384 14.18 -5.97 -28.15
C ASP A 384 13.60 -7.39 -28.21
N SER A 385 13.66 -8.13 -27.10
CA SER A 385 13.09 -9.48 -27.00
C SER A 385 11.56 -9.41 -26.88
N PRO A 386 10.82 -10.31 -27.56
CA PRO A 386 9.38 -10.44 -27.34
C PRO A 386 9.03 -10.89 -25.91
N TYR A 387 10.02 -11.35 -25.13
CA TYR A 387 9.86 -11.82 -23.74
C TYR A 387 10.38 -10.81 -22.71
N PHE A 388 10.50 -9.53 -23.08
CA PHE A 388 10.96 -8.45 -22.18
C PHE A 388 9.86 -8.00 -21.20
N ALA A 389 8.63 -7.84 -21.70
CA ALA A 389 7.49 -7.31 -20.96
C ALA A 389 6.20 -8.14 -21.16
N ASP A 390 6.33 -9.37 -21.65
CA ASP A 390 5.20 -10.23 -22.05
C ASP A 390 4.31 -10.70 -20.89
N GLN A 391 4.83 -10.66 -19.67
CA GLN A 391 4.08 -11.00 -18.45
C GLN A 391 3.53 -9.76 -17.72
N ALA A 392 3.99 -8.56 -18.06
CA ALA A 392 3.68 -7.34 -17.32
C ALA A 392 2.18 -7.07 -17.20
N ALA A 393 1.42 -7.22 -18.29
CA ALA A 393 -0.02 -7.02 -18.27
C ALA A 393 -0.74 -7.98 -17.31
N ALA A 394 -0.37 -9.27 -17.32
CA ALA A 394 -0.94 -10.26 -16.41
C ALA A 394 -0.54 -9.96 -14.94
N TRP A 395 0.72 -9.61 -14.71
CA TRP A 395 1.19 -9.23 -13.36
C TRP A 395 0.46 -7.99 -12.82
N LEU A 396 0.20 -7.00 -13.67
CA LEU A 396 -0.54 -5.78 -13.33
C LEU A 396 -2.01 -6.08 -12.99
N GLY A 397 -2.61 -7.05 -13.67
CA GLY A 397 -3.95 -7.58 -13.43
C GLY A 397 -4.04 -8.58 -12.25
N ASN A 398 -2.92 -8.89 -11.58
CA ASN A 398 -2.82 -9.94 -10.57
C ASN A 398 -3.14 -11.36 -11.06
N ASP A 399 -2.97 -11.60 -12.35
CA ASP A 399 -3.02 -12.93 -12.96
C ASP A 399 -1.65 -13.61 -12.91
N ALA A 400 -1.66 -14.94 -12.93
CA ALA A 400 -0.46 -15.76 -13.03
C ALA A 400 -0.60 -16.88 -14.04
N TRP A 401 0.53 -17.32 -14.61
CA TRP A 401 0.54 -18.36 -15.64
C TRP A 401 0.82 -19.75 -15.06
N PRO A 402 0.28 -20.82 -15.65
CA PRO A 402 0.61 -22.18 -15.25
C PRO A 402 2.11 -22.47 -15.37
N LEU A 403 2.70 -22.97 -14.28
CA LEU A 403 4.07 -23.45 -14.26
C LEU A 403 4.12 -24.88 -14.81
N ARG A 404 4.96 -25.09 -15.81
CA ARG A 404 5.29 -26.42 -16.34
C ARG A 404 6.37 -27.03 -15.45
N PHE A 405 6.04 -28.10 -14.73
CA PHE A 405 6.93 -28.73 -13.76
C PHE A 405 7.56 -30.00 -14.31
N THR A 406 6.77 -30.88 -14.95
CA THR A 406 7.31 -32.15 -15.45
C THR A 406 8.11 -31.94 -16.75
N VAL A 407 9.07 -32.83 -17.01
CA VAL A 407 9.81 -32.82 -18.28
C VAL A 407 8.86 -32.88 -19.48
N ALA A 408 7.78 -33.65 -19.38
CA ALA A 408 6.79 -33.77 -20.43
C ALA A 408 6.06 -32.45 -20.70
N GLU A 409 5.62 -31.74 -19.66
CA GLU A 409 5.00 -30.41 -19.78
C GLU A 409 5.98 -29.40 -20.38
N VAL A 410 7.22 -29.35 -19.88
CA VAL A 410 8.26 -28.44 -20.38
C VAL A 410 8.52 -28.68 -21.87
N VAL A 411 8.65 -29.94 -22.28
CA VAL A 411 8.86 -30.30 -23.70
C VAL A 411 7.63 -29.96 -24.55
N ALA A 412 6.42 -30.24 -24.07
CA ALA A 412 5.19 -29.90 -24.80
C ALA A 412 5.01 -28.39 -24.99
N GLY A 413 5.55 -27.60 -24.06
CA GLY A 413 5.47 -26.14 -24.05
C GLY A 413 6.66 -25.40 -24.65
N ALA A 414 7.70 -26.10 -25.09
CA ALA A 414 8.95 -25.50 -25.50
C ALA A 414 8.79 -24.69 -26.80
N THR A 415 9.27 -23.44 -26.79
CA THR A 415 9.37 -22.60 -28.00
C THR A 415 10.74 -22.68 -28.67
N GLY A 416 11.73 -23.29 -27.99
CA GLY A 416 13.08 -23.53 -28.48
C GLY A 416 13.81 -24.57 -27.63
N ARG A 417 14.92 -25.09 -28.16
CA ARG A 417 15.80 -26.04 -27.47
C ARG A 417 17.25 -25.74 -27.81
N GLU A 418 18.06 -25.55 -26.79
CA GLU A 418 19.52 -25.45 -26.92
C GLU A 418 20.18 -26.65 -26.25
N VAL A 419 21.21 -27.22 -26.89
CA VAL A 419 21.97 -28.35 -26.35
C VAL A 419 23.42 -27.90 -26.16
N LEU A 420 23.82 -27.71 -24.91
CA LEU A 420 25.20 -27.37 -24.55
C LEU A 420 26.02 -28.66 -24.40
N LEU A 421 26.96 -28.86 -25.32
CA LEU A 421 27.90 -29.97 -25.26
C LEU A 421 29.20 -29.51 -24.58
N PRO A 422 29.86 -30.34 -23.76
CA PRO A 422 31.21 -30.06 -23.30
C PRO A 422 32.12 -29.79 -24.50
N ALA A 423 33.05 -28.85 -24.36
CA ALA A 423 34.09 -28.68 -25.37
C ALA A 423 34.88 -29.99 -25.48
N SER A 424 34.59 -30.80 -26.50
CA SER A 424 35.48 -31.89 -26.89
C SER A 424 36.79 -31.25 -27.32
N GLY A 425 37.92 -31.69 -26.76
CA GLY A 425 39.23 -31.05 -26.88
C GLY A 425 39.81 -30.90 -28.30
N GLU A 426 39.03 -31.03 -29.37
CA GLU A 426 39.49 -30.86 -30.75
C GLU A 426 38.55 -30.06 -31.69
N THR A 427 37.34 -29.62 -31.30
CA THR A 427 36.50 -28.81 -32.21
C THR A 427 35.58 -27.82 -31.48
N CYS A 428 35.91 -26.53 -31.60
CA CYS A 428 34.99 -25.41 -31.35
C CYS A 428 34.20 -25.18 -32.64
N GLY A 429 32.94 -25.61 -32.67
CA GLY A 429 32.03 -25.39 -33.80
C GLY A 429 30.62 -25.73 -33.39
N GLN A 430 29.85 -24.73 -32.98
CA GLN A 430 28.41 -24.87 -32.76
C GLN A 430 27.74 -25.23 -34.08
N GLN A 431 27.02 -26.35 -34.14
CA GLN A 431 25.97 -26.56 -35.14
C GLN A 431 24.64 -26.18 -34.48
N PHE A 432 24.01 -25.13 -35.00
CA PHE A 432 22.60 -24.85 -34.78
C PHE A 432 21.80 -25.67 -35.80
N GLU A 433 20.93 -26.56 -35.34
CA GLU A 433 19.84 -27.14 -36.15
C GLU A 433 18.50 -26.49 -35.78
#